data_AF-A0A942NT98-F1
#
_entry.id   AF-A0A942NT98-F1
#
_cell.length_a   1.000
_cell.length_b   1.000
_cell.length_c   1.000
_cell.angle_alpha   90.00
_cell.angle_beta   90.00
_cell.angle_gamma   90.00
#
_symmetry.space_group_name_H-M   'P 1'
#
loop_
_entity.id
_entity.type
_entity.pdbx_description
1 polymer ?
#
loop_
_entity_poly.entity_id
_entity_poly.type
_entity_poly.pdbx_seq_one_letter_code
_entity_poly.pdbx_strand_id
1 'polypeptide(L)'
;MRQLLLRPIIFVTLIMSLLVLGELMAIGRLTWQNHQRIQTIQTDIGKGHRLQETIFELLQLQSKIAIHQNDPAVTAEQIQELQSHLMDLLEHHDSSEFSVPLDLQNLQNKFSQAINGDARAMIDTVDLIQDLLDQQTDEEEKLLIGVENDSQLELQLAVILPLLLIWIGQYFFRNNVLEPLEALRVLLSGLAEGVKQPIQLSSPDPIINDLFERYNHLVEHLIELEQTHLNYTSRLESQVRQTSHKLLEQSQRLAKAERLAALTEMAASTAHELRNPLAVIQAALENM
;
A
#
# COMPACT_ATOMS: atom_id res chain seq x y z
N MET A 1 -7.26 22.77 -15.34
CA MET A 1 -8.16 22.33 -14.24
C MET A 1 -7.94 20.89 -13.77
N ARG A 2 -7.15 20.03 -14.44
CA ARG A 2 -6.87 18.64 -13.97
C ARG A 2 -6.04 18.52 -12.68
N GLN A 3 -5.29 19.56 -12.28
CA GLN A 3 -4.39 19.49 -11.11
C GLN A 3 -5.07 19.70 -9.76
N LEU A 4 -6.33 20.16 -9.72
CA LEU A 4 -7.09 20.29 -8.48
C LEU A 4 -7.83 18.99 -8.10
N LEU A 5 -8.10 18.13 -9.10
CA LEU A 5 -8.98 16.96 -8.98
C LEU A 5 -8.33 15.74 -8.33
N LEU A 6 -7.02 15.73 -8.16
CA LEU A 6 -6.29 14.60 -7.62
C LEU A 6 -5.61 14.91 -6.28
N ARG A 7 -5.86 16.09 -5.68
CA ARG A 7 -5.13 16.52 -4.47
C ARG A 7 -5.18 15.52 -3.31
N PRO A 8 -6.32 14.90 -2.96
CA PRO A 8 -6.37 13.94 -1.85
C PRO A 8 -5.62 12.65 -2.19
N ILE A 9 -5.83 12.11 -3.39
CA ILE A 9 -5.20 10.86 -3.84
C ILE A 9 -3.69 11.06 -4.02
N ILE A 10 -3.26 12.13 -4.67
CA ILE A 10 -1.84 12.48 -4.83
C ILE A 10 -1.19 12.67 -3.48
N PHE A 11 -1.85 13.32 -2.52
CA PHE A 11 -1.29 13.51 -1.19
C PHE A 11 -1.06 12.18 -0.48
N VAL A 12 -2.02 11.25 -0.54
CA VAL A 12 -1.87 9.94 0.09
C VAL A 12 -0.87 9.06 -0.66
N THR A 13 -0.87 9.05 -2.00
CA THR A 13 0.13 8.28 -2.76
C THR A 13 1.53 8.83 -2.56
N LEU A 14 1.69 10.16 -2.41
CA LEU A 14 2.96 10.81 -2.11
C LEU A 14 3.43 10.48 -0.69
N ILE A 15 2.52 10.47 0.31
CA ILE A 15 2.83 10.01 1.67
C ILE A 15 3.25 8.54 1.68
N MET A 16 2.49 7.66 1.01
CA MET A 16 2.80 6.23 0.93
C MET A 16 4.14 6.01 0.21
N SER A 17 4.41 6.75 -0.86
CA SER A 17 5.67 6.67 -1.60
C SER A 17 6.86 7.18 -0.79
N LEU A 18 6.68 8.26 -0.01
CA LEU A 18 7.68 8.76 0.93
C LEU A 18 7.97 7.73 2.04
N LEU A 19 6.93 7.08 2.56
CA LEU A 19 7.02 6.02 3.55
C LEU A 19 7.80 4.81 3.03
N VAL A 20 7.48 4.33 1.83
CA VAL A 20 8.21 3.22 1.17
C VAL A 20 9.68 3.59 0.91
N LEU A 21 9.95 4.83 0.49
CA LEU A 21 11.32 5.30 0.32
C LEU A 21 12.09 5.30 1.66
N GLY A 22 11.40 5.69 2.74
CA GLY A 22 11.93 5.63 4.10
C GLY A 22 12.28 4.21 4.54
N GLU A 23 11.41 3.23 4.25
CA GLU A 23 11.72 1.81 4.51
C GLU A 23 12.95 1.34 3.74
N LEU A 24 13.05 1.65 2.45
CA LEU A 24 14.18 1.23 1.63
C LEU A 24 15.50 1.83 2.13
N MET A 25 15.47 3.09 2.58
CA MET A 25 16.63 3.71 3.23
C MET A 25 16.98 3.04 4.55
N ALA A 26 15.99 2.71 5.39
CA ALA A 26 16.21 2.03 6.67
C ALA A 26 16.83 0.64 6.46
N ILE A 27 16.28 -0.16 5.54
CA ILE A 27 16.81 -1.48 5.18
C ILE A 27 18.21 -1.37 4.58
N GLY A 28 18.44 -0.37 3.71
CA GLY A 28 19.75 -0.11 3.12
C GLY A 28 20.81 0.28 4.16
N ARG A 29 20.43 1.11 5.15
CA ARG A 29 21.31 1.48 6.26
C ARG A 29 21.62 0.29 7.15
N LEU A 30 20.60 -0.50 7.52
CA LEU A 30 20.74 -1.72 8.31
C LEU A 30 21.68 -2.73 7.65
N THR A 31 21.52 -2.96 6.35
CA THR A 31 22.38 -3.90 5.61
C THR A 31 23.82 -3.39 5.49
N TRP A 32 24.02 -2.09 5.28
CA TRP A 32 25.35 -1.48 5.29
C TRP A 32 26.03 -1.59 6.67
N GLN A 33 25.32 -1.24 7.73
CA GLN A 33 25.86 -1.28 9.10
C GLN A 33 26.12 -2.72 9.56
N ASN A 34 25.24 -3.67 9.22
CA ASN A 34 25.45 -5.09 9.52
C ASN A 34 26.67 -5.66 8.80
N HIS A 35 26.94 -5.25 7.55
CA HIS A 35 28.13 -5.68 6.83
C HIS A 35 29.42 -5.15 7.47
N GLN A 36 29.42 -3.88 7.90
CA GLN A 36 30.54 -3.29 8.64
C GLN A 36 30.77 -3.99 9.98
N ARG A 37 29.69 -4.31 10.73
CA ARG A 37 29.76 -5.04 12.00
C ARG A 37 30.43 -6.41 11.86
N ILE A 38 30.06 -7.18 10.82
CA ILE A 38 30.65 -8.51 10.58
C ILE A 38 32.15 -8.39 10.29
N GLN A 39 32.55 -7.37 9.51
CA GLN A 39 33.96 -7.14 9.19
C GLN A 39 34.79 -6.72 10.41
N THR A 40 34.29 -5.80 11.25
CA THR A 40 34.97 -5.39 12.49
C THR A 40 35.14 -6.58 13.45
N ILE A 41 34.07 -7.35 13.70
CA ILE A 41 34.11 -8.51 14.59
C ILE A 41 35.07 -9.59 14.08
N GLN A 42 35.07 -9.86 12.77
CA GLN A 42 35.98 -10.85 12.18
C GLN A 42 37.44 -10.42 12.26
N THR A 43 37.71 -9.11 12.19
CA THR A 43 39.08 -8.57 12.19
C THR A 43 39.62 -8.46 13.61
N ASP A 44 38.81 -8.02 14.58
CA ASP A 44 39.26 -7.81 15.97
C ASP A 44 39.41 -9.14 16.74
N ILE A 45 38.47 -10.09 16.60
CA ILE A 45 38.61 -11.45 17.18
C ILE A 45 39.84 -12.16 16.61
N GLY A 46 40.16 -11.93 15.33
CA GLY A 46 41.34 -12.48 14.68
C GLY A 46 42.67 -11.91 15.21
N LYS A 47 42.67 -10.67 15.71
CA LYS A 47 43.85 -10.00 16.27
C LYS A 47 44.11 -10.42 17.72
N GLY A 48 43.07 -10.48 18.56
CA GLY A 48 43.18 -10.93 19.95
C GLY A 48 43.73 -12.36 20.07
N HIS A 49 43.25 -13.29 19.23
CA HIS A 49 43.73 -14.67 19.23
C HIS A 49 45.20 -14.81 18.81
N ARG A 50 45.68 -14.00 17.87
CA ARG A 50 47.08 -14.03 17.44
C ARG A 50 48.02 -13.54 18.53
N LEU A 51 47.64 -12.46 19.22
CA LEU A 51 48.41 -11.96 20.36
C LEU A 51 48.50 -13.02 21.48
N GLN A 52 47.36 -13.65 21.79
CA GLN A 52 47.29 -14.72 22.79
C GLN A 52 48.15 -15.95 22.41
N GLU A 53 48.14 -16.37 21.14
CA GLU A 53 48.96 -17.47 20.63
C GLU A 53 50.45 -17.16 20.75
N THR A 54 50.87 -15.96 20.32
CA THR A 54 52.26 -15.49 20.44
C THR A 54 52.73 -15.44 21.89
N ILE A 55 51.90 -14.90 22.80
CA ILE A 55 52.21 -14.85 24.24
C ILE A 55 52.37 -16.27 24.81
N PHE A 56 51.46 -17.18 24.46
CA PHE A 56 51.49 -18.55 24.96
C PHE A 56 52.72 -19.31 24.46
N GLU A 57 53.11 -19.11 23.20
CA GLU A 57 54.35 -19.65 22.63
C GLU A 57 55.59 -19.12 23.36
N LEU A 58 55.63 -17.83 23.68
CA LEU A 58 56.70 -17.21 24.47
C LEU A 58 56.80 -17.82 25.88
N LEU A 59 55.67 -18.00 26.57
CA LEU A 59 55.64 -18.64 27.90
C LEU A 59 56.06 -20.12 27.84
N GLN A 60 55.68 -20.83 26.78
CA GLN A 60 56.06 -22.23 26.60
C GLN A 60 57.55 -22.40 26.31
N LEU A 61 58.13 -21.52 25.48
CA LEU A 61 59.57 -21.48 25.21
C LEU A 61 60.37 -21.12 26.46
N GLN A 62 59.91 -20.13 27.22
CA GLN A 62 60.55 -19.75 28.49
C GLN A 62 60.48 -20.86 29.53
N SER A 63 59.35 -21.58 29.63
CA SER A 63 59.21 -22.75 30.49
C SER A 63 60.20 -23.86 30.10
N LYS A 64 60.40 -24.11 28.79
CA LYS A 64 61.42 -25.06 28.31
C LYS A 64 62.83 -24.63 28.69
N ILE A 65 63.16 -23.34 28.63
CA ILE A 65 64.46 -22.79 29.03
C ILE A 65 64.66 -22.91 30.55
N ALA A 66 63.63 -22.60 31.36
CA ALA A 66 63.66 -22.76 32.81
C ALA A 66 63.92 -24.22 33.23
N ILE A 67 63.39 -25.19 32.49
CA ILE A 67 63.61 -26.62 32.71
C ILE A 67 65.04 -27.06 32.30
N HIS A 68 65.66 -26.37 31.33
CA HIS A 68 67.00 -26.69 30.81
C HIS A 68 68.13 -25.78 31.36
N GLN A 69 67.90 -25.06 32.47
CA GLN A 69 68.86 -24.14 33.13
C GLN A 69 70.25 -24.73 33.45
N ASN A 70 70.43 -26.04 33.34
CA ASN A 70 71.69 -26.74 33.60
C ASN A 70 72.58 -26.96 32.37
N ASP A 71 72.18 -26.54 31.16
CA ASP A 71 72.98 -26.73 29.95
C ASP A 71 73.53 -25.38 29.40
N PRO A 72 74.75 -24.97 29.79
CA PRO A 72 75.28 -23.63 29.53
C PRO A 72 75.57 -23.34 28.06
N ALA A 73 75.60 -24.37 27.19
CA ALA A 73 75.81 -24.19 25.74
C ALA A 73 74.53 -23.82 24.98
N VAL A 74 73.35 -24.07 25.57
CA VAL A 74 72.06 -24.00 24.89
C VAL A 74 71.31 -22.70 25.23
N THR A 75 71.58 -22.12 26.39
CA THR A 75 70.90 -20.90 26.87
C THR A 75 71.24 -19.65 26.06
N ALA A 76 72.51 -19.39 25.71
CA ALA A 76 72.87 -18.10 25.10
C ALA A 76 72.31 -17.93 23.68
N GLU A 77 72.31 -19.00 22.87
CA GLU A 77 71.82 -18.98 21.49
C GLU A 77 70.28 -18.92 21.44
N GLN A 78 69.59 -19.69 22.30
CA GLN A 78 68.12 -19.66 22.40
C GLN A 78 67.60 -18.35 23.01
N ILE A 79 68.34 -17.72 23.93
CA ILE A 79 67.99 -16.41 24.48
C ILE A 79 68.11 -15.32 23.40
N GLN A 80 69.17 -15.38 22.58
CA GLN A 80 69.34 -14.46 21.46
C GLN A 80 68.23 -14.65 20.41
N GLU A 81 67.85 -15.89 20.12
CA GLU A 81 66.75 -16.23 19.22
C GLU A 81 65.42 -15.70 19.75
N LEU A 82 65.12 -15.89 21.04
CA LEU A 82 63.91 -15.41 21.71
C LEU A 82 63.81 -13.88 21.73
N GLN A 83 64.92 -13.20 22.03
CA GLN A 83 64.99 -11.74 21.99
C GLN A 83 64.81 -11.21 20.57
N SER A 84 65.40 -11.89 19.57
CA SER A 84 65.26 -11.51 18.16
C SER A 84 63.82 -11.72 17.67
N HIS A 85 63.17 -12.80 18.09
CA HIS A 85 61.80 -13.11 17.70
C HIS A 85 60.80 -12.15 18.34
N LEU A 86 61.00 -11.78 19.61
CA LEU A 86 60.21 -10.75 20.28
C LEU A 86 60.41 -9.39 19.62
N MET A 87 61.65 -9.03 19.25
CA MET A 87 61.93 -7.78 18.56
C MET A 87 61.29 -7.75 17.16
N ASP A 88 61.35 -8.85 16.41
CA ASP A 88 60.71 -8.99 15.10
C ASP A 88 59.18 -8.88 15.19
N LEU A 89 58.59 -9.49 16.22
CA LEU A 89 57.16 -9.40 16.50
C LEU A 89 56.71 -7.98 16.86
N LEU A 90 57.51 -7.27 17.67
CA LEU A 90 57.24 -5.88 18.08
C LEU A 90 57.51 -4.87 16.97
N GLU A 91 58.46 -5.13 16.07
CA GLU A 91 58.78 -4.26 14.94
C GLU A 91 57.74 -4.39 13.81
N HIS A 92 57.13 -5.57 13.67
CA HIS A 92 56.07 -5.84 12.68
C HIS A 92 54.65 -5.56 13.19
N HIS A 93 54.41 -5.51 14.50
CA HIS A 93 53.11 -5.11 15.06
C HIS A 93 53.11 -3.64 15.45
N ASP A 94 52.48 -2.82 14.60
CA ASP A 94 52.31 -1.40 14.86
C ASP A 94 51.43 -1.20 16.10
N SER A 95 51.95 -0.48 17.10
CA SER A 95 51.25 -0.12 18.35
C SER A 95 49.90 0.61 18.13
N SER A 96 49.62 1.03 16.90
CA SER A 96 48.36 1.63 16.47
C SER A 96 47.21 0.64 16.28
N GLU A 97 47.48 -0.68 16.25
CA GLU A 97 46.45 -1.71 16.05
C GLU A 97 45.73 -2.16 17.33
N PHE A 98 46.24 -1.80 18.51
CA PHE A 98 45.65 -2.17 19.80
C PHE A 98 44.93 -0.98 20.44
N SER A 99 43.74 -1.23 21.00
CA SER A 99 42.95 -0.19 21.68
C SER A 99 43.54 0.20 23.05
N VAL A 100 44.38 -0.66 23.63
CA VAL A 100 45.09 -0.41 24.89
C VAL A 100 46.52 0.09 24.58
N PRO A 101 46.98 1.21 25.18
CA PRO A 101 48.34 1.69 24.98
C PRO A 101 49.33 0.72 25.61
N LEU A 102 49.94 -0.15 24.80
CA LEU A 102 51.01 -1.04 25.26
C LEU A 102 52.27 -0.22 25.56
N ASP A 103 52.71 -0.21 26.82
CA ASP A 103 54.05 0.24 27.22
C ASP A 103 55.08 -0.85 26.89
N LEU A 104 55.41 -0.95 25.60
CA LEU A 104 56.35 -1.93 25.04
C LEU A 104 57.72 -1.89 25.71
N GLN A 105 58.11 -0.73 26.22
CA GLN A 105 59.42 -0.52 26.82
C GLN A 105 59.50 -1.12 28.23
N ASN A 106 58.41 -1.08 28.98
CA ASN A 106 58.31 -1.74 30.28
C ASN A 106 58.29 -3.28 30.15
N LEU A 107 57.56 -3.79 29.15
CA LEU A 107 57.49 -5.22 28.86
C LEU A 107 58.86 -5.79 28.46
N GLN A 108 59.58 -5.09 27.57
CA GLN A 108 60.94 -5.48 27.15
C GLN A 108 61.94 -5.49 28.31
N ASN A 109 61.87 -4.50 29.21
CA ASN A 109 62.75 -4.40 30.37
C ASN A 109 62.49 -5.52 31.38
N LYS A 110 61.22 -5.81 31.70
CA LYS A 110 60.83 -6.89 32.63
C LYS A 110 61.15 -8.27 32.06
N PHE A 111 60.96 -8.47 30.75
CA PHE A 111 61.32 -9.72 30.08
C PHE A 111 62.82 -9.97 30.07
N SER A 112 63.62 -8.93 29.83
CA SER A 112 65.09 -9.01 29.90
C SER A 112 65.57 -9.36 31.32
N GLN A 113 64.89 -8.89 32.36
CA GLN A 113 65.18 -9.24 33.76
C GLN A 113 64.77 -10.68 34.10
N ALA A 114 63.64 -11.16 33.57
CA ALA A 114 63.16 -12.53 33.75
C ALA A 114 64.12 -13.56 33.12
N ILE A 115 64.66 -13.26 31.94
CA ILE A 115 65.66 -14.09 31.25
C ILE A 115 66.97 -14.19 32.06
N ASN A 116 67.37 -13.12 32.74
CA ASN A 116 68.60 -13.06 33.55
C ASN A 116 68.49 -13.81 34.90
N GLY A 117 67.44 -14.61 35.10
CA GLY A 117 67.29 -15.50 36.26
C GLY A 117 66.46 -14.93 37.41
N ASP A 118 65.81 -13.78 37.24
CA ASP A 118 64.88 -13.25 38.23
C ASP A 118 63.49 -13.89 38.08
N ALA A 119 63.23 -14.90 38.91
CA ALA A 119 61.94 -15.59 38.96
C ALA A 119 60.77 -14.68 39.33
N ARG A 120 60.99 -13.54 40.01
CA ARG A 120 59.92 -12.56 40.29
C ARG A 120 59.61 -11.71 39.08
N ALA A 121 60.63 -11.27 38.35
CA ALA A 121 60.43 -10.55 37.10
C ALA A 121 59.62 -11.38 36.10
N MET A 122 59.76 -12.71 36.13
CA MET A 122 58.97 -13.65 35.31
C MET A 122 57.48 -13.67 35.68
N ILE A 123 57.15 -13.72 36.97
CA ILE A 123 55.75 -13.67 37.43
C ILE A 123 55.15 -12.30 37.08
N ASP A 124 55.90 -11.22 37.31
CA ASP A 124 55.47 -9.87 36.97
C ASP A 124 55.20 -9.68 35.47
N THR A 125 55.96 -10.35 34.58
CA THR A 125 55.68 -10.30 33.13
C THR A 125 54.41 -11.04 32.76
N VAL A 126 54.13 -12.19 33.39
CA VAL A 126 52.91 -12.96 33.14
C VAL A 126 51.69 -12.19 33.63
N ASP A 127 51.76 -11.63 34.84
CA ASP A 127 50.67 -10.84 35.43
C ASP A 127 50.38 -9.59 34.59
N LEU A 128 51.42 -8.89 34.12
CA LEU A 128 51.25 -7.71 33.25
C LEU A 128 50.59 -8.08 31.91
N ILE A 129 50.96 -9.23 31.34
CA ILE A 129 50.37 -9.69 30.09
C ILE A 129 48.92 -10.14 30.30
N GLN A 130 48.62 -10.80 31.42
CA GLN A 130 47.26 -11.21 31.75
C GLN A 130 46.35 -9.99 31.95
N ASP A 131 46.81 -8.96 32.67
CA ASP A 131 46.09 -7.71 32.88
C ASP A 131 45.82 -6.97 31.55
N LEU A 132 46.79 -6.95 30.64
CA LEU A 132 46.62 -6.38 29.30
C LEU A 132 45.60 -7.14 28.44
N LEU A 133 45.60 -8.48 28.49
CA LEU A 133 44.65 -9.31 27.76
C LEU A 133 43.23 -9.16 28.32
N ASP A 134 43.09 -9.10 29.64
CA ASP A 134 41.80 -8.89 30.31
C ASP A 134 41.25 -7.50 29.96
N GLN A 135 42.09 -6.46 30.01
CA GLN A 135 41.69 -5.09 29.65
C GLN A 135 41.32 -4.95 28.17
N GLN A 136 42.01 -5.65 27.26
CA GLN A 136 41.65 -5.67 25.85
C GLN A 136 40.31 -6.38 25.61
N THR A 137 40.09 -7.52 26.28
CA THR A 137 38.84 -8.29 26.19
C THR A 137 37.65 -7.46 26.68
N ASP A 138 37.82 -6.73 27.78
CA ASP A 138 36.79 -5.85 28.33
C ASP A 138 36.42 -4.68 27.40
N GLU A 139 37.41 -4.08 26.71
CA GLU A 139 37.16 -3.01 25.74
C GLU A 139 36.49 -3.54 24.47
N GLU A 140 36.90 -4.72 23.99
CA GLU A 140 36.22 -5.42 22.88
C GLU A 140 34.77 -5.78 23.24
N GLU A 141 34.52 -6.25 24.48
CA GLU A 141 33.17 -6.57 24.97
C GLU A 141 32.29 -5.31 25.06
N LYS A 142 32.83 -4.16 25.50
CA LYS A 142 32.10 -2.88 25.50
C LYS A 142 31.71 -2.42 24.10
N LEU A 143 32.59 -2.62 23.10
CA LEU A 143 32.27 -2.32 21.71
C LEU A 143 31.16 -3.23 21.18
N LEU A 144 31.10 -4.50 21.62
CA LEU A 144 30.01 -5.42 21.27
C LEU A 144 28.68 -5.07 21.96
N ILE A 145 28.71 -4.59 23.21
CA ILE A 145 27.51 -4.21 23.97
C ILE A 145 26.92 -2.86 23.50
N GLY A 146 27.77 -1.87 23.20
CA GLY A 146 27.32 -0.56 22.69
C GLY A 146 26.56 -0.65 21.36
N VAL A 147 26.72 -1.75 20.65
CA VAL A 147 26.14 -2.07 19.34
C VAL A 147 24.71 -2.62 19.43
N GLU A 148 24.27 -3.11 20.61
CA GLU A 148 22.92 -3.66 20.82
C GLU A 148 21.85 -2.57 20.93
N ASN A 149 22.18 -1.44 21.56
CA ASN A 149 21.22 -0.36 21.82
C ASN A 149 20.79 0.39 20.54
N ASP A 150 21.69 0.51 19.56
CA ASP A 150 21.39 1.10 18.24
C ASP A 150 20.50 0.19 17.37
N SER A 151 20.57 -1.13 17.56
CA SER A 151 19.81 -2.09 16.75
C SER A 151 18.32 -2.17 17.07
N GLN A 152 17.91 -1.87 18.30
CA GLN A 152 16.50 -2.00 18.69
C GLN A 152 15.61 -0.94 18.01
N LEU A 153 16.09 0.29 17.88
CA LEU A 153 15.35 1.37 17.23
C LEU A 153 15.19 1.11 15.73
N GLU A 154 16.24 0.61 15.08
CA GLU A 154 16.19 0.29 13.64
C GLU A 154 15.25 -0.89 13.34
N LEU A 155 15.24 -1.93 14.19
CA LEU A 155 14.30 -3.05 14.08
C LEU A 155 12.85 -2.61 14.34
N GLN A 156 12.62 -1.76 15.34
CA GLN A 156 11.28 -1.23 15.62
C GLN A 156 10.76 -0.41 14.44
N LEU A 157 11.58 0.45 13.84
CA LEU A 157 11.19 1.22 12.66
C LEU A 157 10.89 0.31 11.47
N ALA A 158 11.69 -0.73 11.23
CA ALA A 158 11.48 -1.69 10.15
C ALA A 158 10.16 -2.48 10.26
N VAL A 159 9.58 -2.61 11.46
CA VAL A 159 8.31 -3.32 11.69
C VAL A 159 7.12 -2.35 11.80
N ILE A 160 7.32 -1.18 12.39
CA ILE A 160 6.24 -0.20 12.60
C ILE A 160 5.88 0.51 11.28
N LEU A 161 6.87 0.87 10.46
CA LEU A 161 6.67 1.57 9.19
C LEU A 161 5.78 0.78 8.19
N PRO A 162 5.97 -0.54 7.96
CA PRO A 162 5.11 -1.30 7.06
C PRO A 162 3.71 -1.50 7.63
N LEU A 163 3.59 -1.72 8.95
CA LEU A 163 2.28 -1.84 9.59
C LEU A 163 1.48 -0.54 9.44
N LEU A 164 2.14 0.60 9.60
CA LEU A 164 1.54 1.92 9.45
C LEU A 164 1.12 2.17 7.99
N LEU A 165 1.95 1.78 7.01
CA LEU A 165 1.62 1.81 5.59
C LEU A 165 0.35 1.00 5.28
N ILE A 166 0.27 -0.25 5.77
CA ILE A 166 -0.88 -1.12 5.57
C ILE A 166 -2.13 -0.51 6.20
N TRP A 167 -2.00 0.01 7.43
CA TRP A 167 -3.11 0.62 8.15
C TRP A 167 -3.66 1.88 7.44
N ILE A 168 -2.78 2.79 7.02
CA ILE A 168 -3.15 3.98 6.25
C ILE A 168 -3.77 3.60 4.90
N GLY A 169 -3.14 2.65 4.19
CA GLY A 169 -3.62 2.19 2.89
C GLY A 169 -5.02 1.59 2.99
N GLN A 170 -5.25 0.72 3.98
CA GLN A 170 -6.54 0.08 4.21
C GLN A 170 -7.62 1.09 4.64
N TYR A 171 -7.29 2.02 5.53
CA TYR A 171 -8.20 3.09 5.95
C TYR A 171 -8.61 3.97 4.76
N PHE A 172 -7.64 4.42 3.96
CA PHE A 172 -7.89 5.27 2.81
C PHE A 172 -8.70 4.57 1.73
N PHE A 173 -8.34 3.33 1.38
CA PHE A 173 -9.00 2.58 0.32
C PHE A 173 -10.46 2.27 0.67
N ARG A 174 -10.72 1.92 1.94
CA ARG A 174 -12.07 1.63 2.41
C ARG A 174 -12.97 2.88 2.35
N ASN A 175 -12.48 4.02 2.83
CA ASN A 175 -13.29 5.23 2.96
C ASN A 175 -13.41 6.06 1.68
N ASN A 176 -12.43 5.97 0.75
CA ASN A 176 -12.46 6.75 -0.49
C ASN A 176 -12.94 5.95 -1.71
N VAL A 177 -12.81 4.62 -1.72
CA VAL A 177 -13.14 3.80 -2.89
C VAL A 177 -14.30 2.85 -2.62
N LEU A 178 -14.21 2.00 -1.59
CA LEU A 178 -15.23 0.97 -1.38
C LEU A 178 -16.57 1.56 -0.95
N GLU A 179 -16.57 2.45 0.04
CA GLU A 179 -17.81 3.00 0.60
C GLU A 179 -18.64 3.81 -0.42
N PRO A 180 -18.04 4.72 -1.23
CA PRO A 180 -18.81 5.42 -2.25
C PRO A 180 -19.28 4.51 -3.39
N LEU A 181 -18.50 3.48 -3.74
CA LEU A 181 -18.89 2.51 -4.76
C LEU A 181 -20.10 1.68 -4.31
N GLU A 182 -20.12 1.24 -3.05
CA GLU A 182 -21.24 0.50 -2.49
C GLU A 182 -22.50 1.38 -2.42
N ALA A 183 -22.35 2.66 -2.05
CA ALA A 183 -23.45 3.62 -2.08
C ALA A 183 -24.01 3.78 -3.50
N LEU A 184 -23.16 3.95 -4.51
CA LEU A 184 -23.59 4.05 -5.91
C LEU A 184 -24.27 2.77 -6.38
N ARG A 185 -23.76 1.59 -6.00
CA ARG A 185 -24.38 0.30 -6.30
C ARG A 185 -25.80 0.22 -5.75
N VAL A 186 -25.99 0.54 -4.47
CA VAL A 186 -27.32 0.54 -3.82
C VAL A 186 -28.27 1.50 -4.52
N LEU A 187 -27.79 2.69 -4.89
CA LEU A 187 -28.60 3.71 -5.57
C LEU A 187 -28.96 3.34 -7.01
N LEU A 188 -28.05 2.70 -7.75
CA LEU A 188 -28.31 2.18 -9.09
C LEU A 188 -29.29 1.01 -9.04
N SER A 189 -29.15 0.12 -8.06
CA SER A 189 -30.13 -0.96 -7.82
C SER A 189 -31.51 -0.38 -7.47
N GLY A 190 -31.57 0.62 -6.60
CA GLY A 190 -32.81 1.33 -6.28
C GLY A 190 -33.42 2.01 -7.51
N LEU A 191 -32.59 2.63 -8.36
CA LEU A 191 -33.06 3.24 -9.61
C LEU A 191 -33.63 2.21 -10.58
N ALA A 192 -33.03 1.02 -10.68
CA ALA A 192 -33.57 -0.09 -11.47
C ALA A 192 -34.91 -0.61 -10.94
N GLU A 193 -35.13 -0.53 -9.62
CA GLU A 193 -36.40 -0.84 -8.95
C GLU A 193 -37.41 0.32 -8.99
N GLY A 194 -37.05 1.46 -9.60
CA GLY A 194 -37.93 2.62 -9.79
C GLY A 194 -37.82 3.71 -8.71
N VAL A 195 -36.89 3.58 -7.75
CA VAL A 195 -36.61 4.59 -6.73
C VAL A 195 -35.74 5.69 -7.31
N LYS A 196 -36.33 6.87 -7.54
CA LYS A 196 -35.67 8.02 -8.20
C LYS A 196 -35.25 9.06 -7.15
N GLN A 197 -34.23 8.74 -6.35
CA GLN A 197 -33.71 9.64 -5.33
C GLN A 197 -32.36 10.25 -5.75
N PRO A 198 -32.20 11.59 -5.74
CA PRO A 198 -30.92 12.23 -6.01
C PRO A 198 -29.94 12.07 -4.83
N ILE A 199 -28.66 12.02 -5.15
CA ILE A 199 -27.54 11.92 -4.21
C ILE A 199 -27.25 13.30 -3.63
N GLN A 200 -27.24 13.41 -2.30
CA GLN A 200 -26.77 14.59 -1.55
C GLN A 200 -25.41 14.37 -0.87
N LEU A 201 -24.81 13.19 -1.00
CA LEU A 201 -23.48 12.91 -0.45
C LEU A 201 -22.41 13.61 -1.28
N SER A 202 -21.54 14.36 -0.60
CA SER A 202 -20.32 14.91 -1.20
C SER A 202 -19.14 14.01 -0.83
N SER A 203 -18.47 13.45 -1.84
CA SER A 203 -17.23 12.72 -1.62
C SER A 203 -16.03 13.68 -1.67
N PRO A 204 -15.01 13.51 -0.81
CA PRO A 204 -13.74 14.22 -0.94
C PRO A 204 -13.02 13.92 -2.27
N ASP A 205 -13.32 12.78 -2.90
CA ASP A 205 -12.78 12.39 -4.20
C ASP A 205 -13.57 13.07 -5.34
N PRO A 206 -12.93 13.95 -6.14
CA PRO A 206 -13.56 14.64 -7.24
C PRO A 206 -14.06 13.71 -8.36
N ILE A 207 -13.44 12.55 -8.56
CA ILE A 207 -13.88 11.57 -9.57
C ILE A 207 -15.21 10.96 -9.14
N ILE A 208 -15.31 10.54 -7.87
CA ILE A 208 -16.55 10.02 -7.30
C ILE A 208 -17.63 11.11 -7.29
N ASN A 209 -17.26 12.36 -6.99
CA ASN A 209 -18.21 13.47 -7.05
C ASN A 209 -18.75 13.72 -8.47
N ASP A 210 -17.90 13.68 -9.50
CA ASP A 210 -18.34 13.76 -10.91
C ASP A 210 -19.29 12.60 -11.27
N LEU A 211 -19.05 11.39 -10.75
CA LEU A 211 -19.97 10.26 -10.94
C LEU A 211 -21.32 10.50 -10.25
N PHE A 212 -21.33 11.07 -9.05
CA PHE A 212 -22.56 11.44 -8.35
C PHE A 212 -23.35 12.52 -9.11
N GLU A 213 -22.68 13.53 -9.65
CA GLU A 213 -23.31 14.55 -10.49
C GLU A 213 -23.93 13.93 -11.76
N ARG A 214 -23.22 13.03 -12.43
CA ARG A 214 -23.74 12.32 -13.60
C ARG A 214 -24.95 11.45 -13.27
N TYR A 215 -24.92 10.74 -12.14
CA TYR A 215 -26.08 9.97 -11.66
C TYR A 215 -27.28 10.89 -11.41
N ASN A 216 -27.07 12.02 -10.72
CA ASN A 216 -28.13 12.98 -10.43
C ASN A 216 -28.77 13.53 -11.71
N HIS A 217 -27.96 13.90 -12.69
CA HIS A 217 -28.46 14.35 -13.99
C HIS A 217 -29.28 13.25 -14.70
N LEU A 218 -28.89 11.98 -14.57
CA LEU A 218 -29.63 10.86 -15.14
C LEU A 218 -30.99 10.68 -14.44
N VAL A 219 -31.02 10.76 -13.11
CA VAL A 219 -32.26 10.70 -12.32
C VAL A 219 -33.21 11.85 -12.68
N GLU A 220 -32.70 13.07 -12.79
CA GLU A 220 -33.49 14.24 -13.19
C GLU A 220 -34.10 14.06 -14.58
N HIS A 221 -33.30 13.62 -15.56
CA HIS A 221 -33.77 13.36 -16.92
C HIS A 221 -34.83 12.25 -16.97
N LEU A 222 -34.68 11.20 -16.15
CA LEU A 222 -35.67 10.12 -16.04
C LEU A 222 -37.00 10.62 -15.48
N ILE A 223 -36.96 11.50 -14.48
CA ILE A 223 -38.17 12.12 -13.90
C ILE A 223 -38.87 12.99 -14.96
N GLU A 224 -38.12 13.81 -15.67
CA GLU A 224 -38.67 14.67 -16.74
C GLU A 224 -39.29 13.84 -17.87
N LEU A 225 -38.63 12.77 -18.29
CA LEU A 225 -39.10 11.90 -19.37
C LEU A 225 -40.38 11.14 -18.97
N GLU A 226 -40.47 10.67 -17.73
CA GLU A 226 -41.69 10.05 -17.20
C GLU A 226 -42.85 11.04 -17.13
N GLN A 227 -42.60 12.26 -16.64
CA GLN A 227 -43.62 13.30 -16.57
C GLN A 227 -44.14 13.68 -17.97
N THR A 228 -43.23 13.77 -18.94
CA THR A 228 -43.57 14.04 -20.34
C THR A 228 -44.39 12.90 -20.94
N HIS A 229 -44.02 11.65 -20.64
CA HIS A 229 -44.76 10.48 -21.09
C HIS A 229 -46.18 10.46 -20.53
N LEU A 230 -46.36 10.65 -19.21
CA LEU A 230 -47.67 10.71 -18.57
C LEU A 230 -48.57 11.80 -19.16
N ASN A 231 -48.01 13.00 -19.38
CA ASN A 231 -48.73 14.11 -20.01
C ASN A 231 -49.16 13.78 -21.44
N TYR A 232 -48.28 13.13 -22.21
CA TYR A 232 -48.57 12.71 -23.58
C TYR A 232 -49.67 11.65 -23.61
N THR A 233 -49.60 10.63 -22.75
CA THR A 233 -50.62 9.58 -22.66
C THR A 233 -51.99 10.16 -22.28
N SER A 234 -52.05 11.05 -21.29
CA SER A 234 -53.30 11.71 -20.88
C SER A 234 -53.92 12.54 -22.01
N ARG A 235 -53.08 13.27 -22.76
CA ARG A 235 -53.53 14.02 -23.95
C ARG A 235 -54.07 13.09 -25.03
N LEU A 236 -53.36 12.01 -25.31
CA LEU A 236 -53.77 11.04 -26.32
C LEU A 236 -55.10 10.38 -25.94
N GLU A 237 -55.28 9.97 -24.69
CA GLU A 237 -56.54 9.42 -24.18
C GLU A 237 -57.70 10.40 -24.34
N SER A 238 -57.50 11.67 -23.97
CA SER A 238 -58.50 12.73 -24.14
C SER A 238 -58.87 12.91 -25.61
N GLN A 239 -57.89 12.92 -26.51
CA GLN A 239 -58.11 13.09 -27.94
C GLN A 239 -58.81 11.89 -28.58
N VAL A 240 -58.45 10.67 -28.19
CA VAL A 240 -59.14 9.44 -28.61
C VAL A 240 -60.60 9.47 -28.15
N ARG A 241 -60.86 9.85 -26.89
CA ARG A 241 -62.21 9.95 -26.35
C ARG A 241 -63.05 10.99 -27.10
N GLN A 242 -62.50 12.17 -27.36
CA GLN A 242 -63.18 13.22 -28.13
C GLN A 242 -63.49 12.78 -29.56
N THR A 243 -62.53 12.12 -30.22
CA THR A 243 -62.69 11.66 -31.59
C THR A 243 -63.73 10.54 -31.67
N SER A 244 -63.70 9.60 -30.73
CA SER A 244 -64.70 8.54 -30.61
C SER A 244 -66.10 9.11 -30.39
N HIS A 245 -66.25 10.11 -29.51
CA HIS A 245 -67.53 10.79 -29.28
C HIS A 245 -68.05 11.48 -30.56
N LYS A 246 -67.19 12.19 -31.29
CA LYS A 246 -67.54 12.84 -32.55
C LYS A 246 -67.98 11.81 -33.61
N LEU A 247 -67.27 10.69 -33.73
CA LEU A 247 -67.64 9.61 -34.66
C LEU A 247 -68.99 8.98 -34.31
N LEU A 248 -69.26 8.78 -33.02
CA LEU A 248 -70.55 8.27 -32.55
C LEU A 248 -71.69 9.24 -32.91
N GLU A 249 -71.52 10.54 -32.64
CA GLU A 249 -72.49 11.55 -33.03
C GLU A 249 -72.72 11.59 -34.54
N GLN A 250 -71.66 11.51 -35.34
CA GLN A 250 -71.77 11.47 -36.81
C GLN A 250 -72.51 10.22 -37.29
N SER A 251 -72.19 9.05 -36.75
CA SER A 251 -72.88 7.79 -37.06
C SER A 251 -74.37 7.86 -36.74
N GLN A 252 -74.75 8.41 -35.57
CA GLN A 252 -76.14 8.60 -35.20
C GLN A 252 -76.88 9.56 -36.15
N ARG A 253 -76.23 10.66 -36.56
CA ARG A 253 -76.80 11.60 -37.53
C ARG A 253 -76.99 10.95 -38.91
N LEU A 254 -76.00 10.17 -39.37
CA LEU A 254 -76.08 9.43 -40.64
C LEU A 254 -77.20 8.39 -40.61
N ALA A 255 -77.28 7.57 -39.57
CA ALA A 255 -78.37 6.58 -39.42
C ALA A 255 -79.76 7.23 -39.40
N LYS A 256 -79.88 8.44 -38.82
CA LYS A 256 -81.13 9.21 -38.87
C LYS A 256 -81.43 9.73 -40.28
N ALA A 257 -80.42 10.20 -41.01
CA ALA A 257 -80.56 10.65 -42.39
C ALA A 257 -80.96 9.50 -43.33
N GLU A 258 -80.34 8.32 -43.19
CA GLU A 258 -80.69 7.11 -43.95
C GLU A 258 -82.14 6.68 -43.71
N ARG A 259 -82.59 6.66 -42.44
CA ARG A 259 -83.99 6.36 -42.12
C ARG A 259 -84.97 7.34 -42.75
N LEU A 260 -84.64 8.63 -42.75
CA LEU A 260 -85.47 9.65 -43.41
C LEU A 260 -85.49 9.46 -44.93
N ALA A 261 -84.33 9.16 -45.54
CA ALA A 261 -84.23 8.89 -46.97
C ALA A 261 -85.05 7.67 -47.40
N ALA A 262 -84.96 6.56 -46.65
CA ALA A 262 -85.76 5.36 -46.89
C ALA A 262 -87.27 5.63 -46.74
N LEU A 263 -87.67 6.45 -45.74
CA LEU A 263 -89.07 6.89 -45.60
C LEU A 263 -89.53 7.75 -46.78
N THR A 264 -88.68 8.65 -47.30
CA THR A 264 -89.02 9.45 -48.48
C THR A 264 -89.12 8.60 -49.75
N GLU A 265 -88.23 7.62 -49.92
CA GLU A 265 -88.29 6.67 -51.04
C GLU A 265 -89.57 5.83 -50.98
N MET A 266 -89.92 5.32 -49.79
CA MET A 266 -91.16 4.59 -49.57
C MET A 266 -92.39 5.47 -49.83
N ALA A 267 -92.40 6.71 -49.34
CA ALA A 267 -93.50 7.66 -49.59
C ALA A 267 -93.65 8.01 -51.07
N ALA A 268 -92.53 8.20 -51.79
CA ALA A 268 -92.54 8.42 -53.23
C ALA A 268 -93.07 7.20 -54.00
N SER A 269 -92.65 6.00 -53.61
CA SER A 269 -93.17 4.73 -54.16
C SER A 269 -94.67 4.58 -53.91
N THR A 270 -95.15 4.80 -52.67
CA THR A 270 -96.58 4.75 -52.35
C THR A 270 -97.37 5.82 -53.11
N ALA A 271 -96.86 7.04 -53.25
CA ALA A 271 -97.51 8.08 -54.05
C ALA A 271 -97.59 7.69 -55.53
N HIS A 272 -96.56 7.03 -56.06
CA HIS A 272 -96.56 6.51 -57.42
C HIS A 272 -97.57 5.37 -57.61
N GLU A 273 -97.64 4.45 -56.64
CA GLU A 273 -98.62 3.35 -56.63
C GLU A 273 -100.05 3.81 -56.42
N LEU A 274 -100.30 4.90 -55.69
CA LEU A 274 -101.63 5.51 -55.55
C LEU A 274 -102.05 6.26 -56.83
N ARG A 275 -101.09 6.84 -57.57
CA ARG A 275 -101.37 7.51 -58.83
C ARG A 275 -101.88 6.56 -59.90
N ASN A 276 -101.40 5.32 -59.93
CA ASN A 276 -101.83 4.30 -60.89
C ASN A 276 -103.34 3.99 -60.85
N PRO A 277 -103.95 3.60 -59.71
CA PRO A 277 -105.38 3.35 -59.62
C PRO A 277 -106.20 4.63 -59.77
N LEU A 278 -105.70 5.79 -59.31
CA LEU A 278 -106.38 7.07 -59.56
C LEU A 278 -106.46 7.41 -61.04
N ALA A 279 -105.38 7.21 -61.80
CA ALA A 279 -105.39 7.38 -63.25
C ALA A 279 -106.36 6.40 -63.93
N VAL A 280 -106.46 5.15 -63.44
CA VAL A 280 -107.44 4.17 -63.93
C VAL A 280 -108.88 4.60 -63.62
N ILE A 281 -109.16 5.08 -62.40
CA ILE A 281 -110.49 5.58 -62.01
C ILE A 281 -110.86 6.81 -62.85
N GLN A 282 -109.91 7.72 -63.07
CA GLN A 282 -110.12 8.92 -63.86
C GLN A 282 -110.36 8.60 -65.34
N ALA A 283 -109.60 7.66 -65.92
CA ALA A 283 -109.84 7.16 -67.27
C ALA A 283 -111.17 6.41 -67.41
N ALA A 284 -111.62 5.70 -66.36
CA ALA A 284 -112.94 5.07 -66.34
C ALA A 284 -114.08 6.10 -66.31
N LEU A 285 -113.88 7.23 -65.63
CA LEU A 285 -114.83 8.35 -65.60
C LEU A 285 -114.86 9.18 -66.89
N GLU A 286 -113.73 9.28 -67.61
CA GLU A 286 -113.67 9.97 -68.92
C GLU A 286 -114.31 9.17 -70.07
N ASN A 287 -114.55 7.86 -69.88
CA ASN A 287 -115.15 6.96 -70.88
C ASN A 287 -116.66 6.70 -70.66
N MET A 288 -117.31 7.47 -69.77
CA MET A 288 -118.76 7.48 -69.53
C MET A 288 -119.41 8.73 -70.13
#